data_AF-A0A915DRP6-F1
#
_entry.id   AF-A0A915DRP6-F1
#
_cell.length_a   1.000
_cell.length_b   1.000
_cell.length_c   1.000
_cell.angle_alpha   90.00
_cell.angle_beta   90.00
_cell.angle_gamma   90.00
#
_symmetry.space_group_name_H-M   'P 1'
#
loop_
_entity.id
_entity.type
_entity.pdbx_description
1 polymer ?
#
loop_
_entity_poly.entity_id
_entity_poly.type
_entity_poly.pdbx_seq_one_letter_code
_entity_poly.pdbx_strand_id
1 'polypeptide(L)'
;MRSLFLIGFLLVVVLLIEWNNKKLSTDAKRDGNQKFKTCCARQKNADKSCRRRFCDFDALSQDNILLFLNACNFKGNTVADMWDCATSKTDHLQCCKEKNVVKECLPYCTHRSVPRDYFKHLFCLQSFNPIRDCFRGYLEENPNIFGDA
;
A
#
# COMPACT_ATOMS: atom_id res chain seq x y z
N MET A 1 -32.39 17.45 -48.24
CA MET A 1 -31.13 16.68 -48.08
C MET A 1 -30.13 17.28 -47.08
N ARG A 2 -30.22 18.56 -46.66
CA ARG A 2 -29.27 19.14 -45.68
C ARG A 2 -29.50 18.73 -44.21
N SER A 3 -30.75 18.52 -43.77
CA SER A 3 -31.06 18.20 -42.36
C SER A 3 -30.61 16.81 -41.91
N LEU A 4 -30.56 15.82 -42.81
CA LEU A 4 -30.12 14.46 -42.48
C LEU A 4 -28.63 14.39 -42.13
N PHE A 5 -27.80 15.23 -42.74
CA PHE A 5 -26.36 15.32 -42.46
C PHE A 5 -26.07 15.91 -41.06
N LEU A 6 -26.84 16.92 -40.64
CA LEU A 6 -26.68 17.55 -39.33
C LEU A 6 -27.05 16.59 -38.18
N ILE A 7 -28.10 15.78 -38.37
CA ILE A 7 -28.54 14.79 -37.38
C ILE A 7 -27.48 13.67 -37.25
N GLY A 8 -26.96 13.18 -38.38
CA GLY A 8 -25.89 12.18 -38.37
C GLY A 8 -24.62 12.68 -37.68
N PHE A 9 -24.23 13.94 -37.91
CA PHE A 9 -23.06 14.54 -37.27
C PHE A 9 -23.25 14.72 -35.76
N LEU A 10 -24.42 15.17 -35.31
CA LEU A 10 -24.75 15.29 -33.89
C LEU A 10 -24.72 13.94 -33.17
N LEU A 11 -25.26 12.88 -33.77
CA LEU A 11 -25.22 11.53 -33.20
C LEU A 11 -23.78 11.02 -33.06
N VAL A 12 -22.93 11.25 -34.06
CA VAL A 12 -21.50 10.87 -33.99
C VAL A 12 -20.78 11.64 -32.88
N VAL A 13 -21.04 12.95 -32.75
CA VAL A 13 -20.44 13.77 -31.69
C VAL A 13 -20.90 13.31 -30.30
N VAL A 14 -22.18 13.02 -30.10
CA VAL A 14 -22.72 12.51 -28.82
C VAL A 14 -22.11 11.15 -28.48
N LEU A 15 -22.04 10.22 -29.44
CA LEU A 15 -21.42 8.91 -29.24
C LEU A 15 -19.92 9.01 -28.91
N LEU A 16 -19.19 9.95 -29.54
CA LEU A 16 -17.79 10.22 -29.22
C LEU A 16 -17.62 10.80 -27.81
N ILE A 17 -18.50 11.70 -27.38
CA ILE A 17 -18.50 12.27 -26.03
C ILE A 17 -18.76 11.18 -24.98
N GLU A 18 -19.75 10.31 -25.21
CA GLU A 18 -20.06 9.17 -24.33
C GLU A 18 -18.91 8.17 -24.25
N TRP A 19 -18.26 7.87 -25.37
CA TRP A 19 -17.10 6.96 -25.41
C TRP A 19 -15.89 7.56 -24.69
N ASN A 20 -15.65 8.87 -24.82
CA ASN A 20 -14.56 9.56 -24.14
C ASN A 20 -14.79 9.65 -22.62
N ASN A 21 -16.03 9.91 -22.18
CA ASN A 21 -16.42 9.89 -20.76
C ASN A 21 -16.27 8.48 -20.15
N LYS A 22 -16.61 7.42 -20.88
CA LYS A 22 -16.42 6.03 -20.43
C LYS A 22 -14.94 5.64 -20.35
N LYS A 23 -14.09 6.17 -21.21
CA LYS A 23 -12.63 5.94 -21.19
C LYS A 23 -11.94 6.64 -20.02
N LEU A 24 -12.46 7.77 -19.56
CA LEU A 24 -11.94 8.48 -18.38
C LEU A 24 -12.28 7.77 -17.06
N SER A 25 -13.24 6.85 -17.04
CA SER A 25 -13.70 6.15 -15.83
C SER A 25 -13.11 4.76 -15.61
N THR A 26 -12.07 4.35 -16.36
CA THR A 26 -11.49 3.00 -16.27
C THR A 26 -10.16 2.89 -15.51
N ASP A 27 -9.62 3.98 -14.98
CA ASP A 27 -8.52 3.94 -14.01
C ASP A 27 -9.03 4.47 -12.66
N ALA A 28 -9.77 3.64 -11.93
CA ALA A 28 -9.98 3.90 -10.52
C ALA A 28 -8.60 3.87 -9.85
N LYS A 29 -8.07 5.03 -9.47
CA LYS A 29 -6.79 5.17 -8.78
C LYS A 29 -6.81 4.22 -7.57
N ARG A 30 -5.86 3.27 -7.54
CA ARG A 30 -5.74 2.32 -6.43
C ARG A 30 -5.46 3.09 -5.13
N ASP A 31 -6.19 2.75 -4.07
CA ASP A 31 -5.90 3.23 -2.72
C ASP A 31 -4.58 2.64 -2.19
N GLY A 32 -4.08 3.17 -1.08
CA GLY A 32 -2.80 2.75 -0.53
C GLY A 32 -2.76 1.28 -0.14
N ASN A 33 -3.86 0.72 0.36
CA ASN A 33 -3.95 -0.70 0.72
C ASN A 33 -3.96 -1.60 -0.52
N GLN A 34 -4.63 -1.19 -1.59
CA GLN A 34 -4.60 -1.89 -2.87
C GLN A 34 -3.20 -1.91 -3.47
N LYS A 35 -2.47 -0.79 -3.42
CA LYS A 35 -1.07 -0.74 -3.88
C LYS A 35 -0.16 -1.64 -3.05
N PHE A 36 -0.34 -1.68 -1.74
CA PHE A 36 0.39 -2.59 -0.86
C PHE A 36 0.13 -4.07 -1.24
N LYS A 37 -1.13 -4.44 -1.43
CA LYS A 37 -1.54 -5.79 -1.89
C LYS A 37 -0.92 -6.16 -3.23
N THR A 38 -0.96 -5.26 -4.21
CA THR A 38 -0.35 -5.48 -5.53
C THR A 38 1.16 -5.71 -5.41
N CYS A 39 1.86 -4.91 -4.60
CA CYS A 39 3.29 -5.08 -4.38
C CYS A 39 3.60 -6.47 -3.82
N CYS A 40 2.87 -6.88 -2.77
CA CYS A 40 3.04 -8.20 -2.18
C CYS A 40 2.83 -9.32 -3.18
N ALA A 41 1.81 -9.25 -4.04
CA ALA A 41 1.56 -10.28 -5.05
C ALA A 41 2.76 -10.53 -5.98
N ARG A 42 3.65 -9.53 -6.13
CA ARG A 42 4.87 -9.58 -6.94
C ARG A 42 6.11 -10.06 -6.17
N GLN A 43 6.05 -10.14 -4.84
CA GLN A 43 7.15 -10.61 -3.99
C GLN A 43 7.28 -12.14 -4.03
N LYS A 44 7.99 -12.69 -5.03
CA LYS A 44 8.12 -14.15 -5.23
C LYS A 44 8.80 -14.89 -4.07
N ASN A 45 9.67 -14.22 -3.34
CA ASN A 45 10.47 -14.80 -2.24
C ASN A 45 9.70 -14.86 -0.91
N ALA A 46 8.66 -14.03 -0.75
CA ALA A 46 7.83 -14.05 0.45
C ALA A 46 6.94 -15.31 0.49
N ASP A 47 6.69 -15.84 1.67
CA ASP A 47 5.82 -17.00 1.87
C ASP A 47 4.38 -16.70 1.42
N LYS A 48 3.80 -17.63 0.65
CA LYS A 48 2.48 -17.48 0.04
C LYS A 48 1.37 -17.29 1.08
N SER A 49 1.42 -17.99 2.21
CA SER A 49 0.42 -17.87 3.27
C SER A 49 0.53 -16.51 3.96
N CYS A 50 1.75 -16.05 4.23
CA CYS A 50 1.99 -14.75 4.82
C CYS A 50 1.49 -13.61 3.94
N ARG A 51 1.84 -13.62 2.65
CA ARG A 51 1.31 -12.63 1.71
C ARG A 51 -0.21 -12.58 1.70
N ARG A 52 -0.85 -13.76 1.73
CA ARG A 52 -2.30 -13.87 1.61
C ARG A 52 -3.04 -13.42 2.88
N ARG A 53 -2.46 -13.61 4.07
CA ARG A 53 -3.09 -13.22 5.35
C ARG A 53 -2.71 -11.82 5.83
N PHE A 54 -1.51 -11.34 5.51
CA PHE A 54 -0.93 -10.17 6.19
C PHE A 54 -0.49 -9.05 5.25
N CYS A 55 -0.69 -9.15 3.93
CA CYS A 55 -0.54 -8.00 3.04
C CYS A 55 -1.80 -7.14 3.06
N ASP A 56 -2.06 -6.56 4.21
CA ASP A 56 -3.08 -5.55 4.44
C ASP A 56 -2.55 -4.64 5.54
N PHE A 57 -2.78 -3.34 5.44
CA PHE A 57 -2.35 -2.42 6.49
C PHE A 57 -2.95 -2.74 7.86
N ASP A 58 -4.12 -3.40 7.91
CA ASP A 58 -4.71 -3.85 9.17
C ASP A 58 -3.83 -4.90 9.88
N ALA A 59 -3.01 -5.67 9.16
CA ALA A 59 -2.04 -6.58 9.75
C ALA A 59 -0.86 -5.87 10.41
N LEU A 60 -0.63 -4.59 10.08
CA LEU A 60 0.41 -3.75 10.66
C LEU A 60 -0.13 -2.86 11.78
N SER A 61 -1.38 -3.07 12.21
CA SER A 61 -1.94 -2.36 13.37
C SER A 61 -1.32 -2.86 14.67
N GLN A 62 -1.44 -2.06 15.73
CA GLN A 62 -1.09 -2.44 17.09
C GLN A 62 -1.66 -3.80 17.51
N ASP A 63 -2.90 -4.10 17.12
CA ASP A 63 -3.61 -5.31 17.57
C ASP A 63 -3.19 -6.57 16.80
N ASN A 64 -2.72 -6.40 15.55
CA ASN A 64 -2.45 -7.52 14.64
C ASN A 64 -0.96 -7.74 14.34
N ILE A 65 -0.10 -6.75 14.62
CA ILE A 65 1.32 -6.81 14.26
C ILE A 65 2.02 -8.04 14.85
N LEU A 66 1.72 -8.41 16.10
CA LEU A 66 2.29 -9.60 16.72
C LEU A 66 1.86 -10.89 16.02
N LEU A 67 0.61 -10.97 15.53
CA LEU A 67 0.14 -12.13 14.78
C LEU A 67 0.89 -12.27 13.45
N PHE A 68 1.10 -11.16 12.74
CA PHE A 68 1.90 -11.12 11.52
C PHE A 68 3.33 -11.59 11.78
N LEU A 69 4.01 -11.00 12.76
CA LEU A 69 5.41 -11.29 13.07
C LEU A 69 5.60 -12.74 13.54
N ASN A 70 4.74 -13.24 14.42
CA ASN A 70 4.81 -14.61 14.91
C ASN A 70 4.58 -15.63 13.80
N ALA A 71 3.68 -15.35 12.87
CA ALA A 71 3.40 -16.25 11.75
C ALA A 71 4.51 -16.23 10.68
N CYS A 72 5.20 -15.10 10.51
CA CYS A 72 6.02 -14.85 9.31
C CYS A 72 7.53 -14.69 9.56
N ASN A 73 7.99 -14.39 10.78
CA ASN A 73 9.41 -14.16 11.07
C ASN A 73 10.32 -15.35 10.73
N PHE A 74 9.82 -16.58 10.87
CA PHE A 74 10.60 -17.80 10.61
C PHE A 74 10.58 -18.25 9.14
N LYS A 75 9.88 -17.51 8.26
CA LYS A 75 9.68 -17.86 6.85
C LYS A 75 10.67 -17.13 5.94
N GLY A 76 11.95 -17.19 6.27
CA GLY A 76 13.01 -16.52 5.52
C GLY A 76 12.84 -15.00 5.50
N ASN A 77 12.99 -14.38 4.32
CA ASN A 77 12.91 -12.91 4.16
C ASN A 77 11.48 -12.36 4.08
N THR A 78 10.46 -13.20 4.30
CA THR A 78 9.04 -12.84 4.12
C THR A 78 8.65 -11.52 4.77
N VAL A 79 8.99 -11.32 6.05
CA VAL A 79 8.62 -10.09 6.77
C VAL A 79 9.31 -8.88 6.15
N ALA A 80 10.58 -9.02 5.75
CA ALA A 80 11.32 -7.93 5.14
C ALA A 80 10.78 -7.57 3.74
N ASP A 81 10.51 -8.56 2.90
CA ASP A 81 9.95 -8.35 1.57
C ASP A 81 8.56 -7.69 1.64
N MET A 82 7.74 -8.07 2.63
CA MET A 82 6.43 -7.45 2.88
C MET A 82 6.56 -6.04 3.46
N TRP A 83 7.53 -5.80 4.35
CA TRP A 83 7.80 -4.47 4.92
C TRP A 83 8.30 -3.49 3.86
N ASP A 84 9.15 -3.94 2.93
CA ASP A 84 9.59 -3.16 1.77
C ASP A 84 8.39 -2.69 0.93
N CYS A 85 7.37 -3.53 0.77
CA CYS A 85 6.15 -3.17 0.08
C CYS A 85 5.31 -2.13 0.83
N ALA A 86 5.16 -2.29 2.16
CA ALA A 86 4.41 -1.34 2.97
C ALA A 86 5.07 0.04 2.99
N THR A 87 6.39 0.07 3.16
CA THR A 87 7.18 1.32 3.22
C THR A 87 7.47 1.93 1.85
N SER A 88 7.21 1.19 0.77
CA SER A 88 7.69 1.52 -0.58
C SER A 88 9.19 1.85 -0.63
N LYS A 89 10.00 1.19 0.21
CA LYS A 89 11.44 1.45 0.40
C LYS A 89 11.79 2.92 0.67
N THR A 90 10.84 3.69 1.18
CA THR A 90 10.99 5.11 1.51
C THR A 90 11.21 5.29 3.01
N ASP A 91 11.84 6.40 3.39
CA ASP A 91 12.03 6.81 4.77
C ASP A 91 10.82 7.62 5.26
N HIS A 92 10.11 7.11 6.27
CA HIS A 92 8.93 7.76 6.87
C HIS A 92 9.23 8.43 8.21
N LEU A 93 10.51 8.62 8.55
CA LEU A 93 10.93 9.14 9.86
C LEU A 93 10.28 10.49 10.20
N GLN A 94 10.11 11.37 9.21
CA GLN A 94 9.49 12.67 9.42
C GLN A 94 8.01 12.54 9.78
N CYS A 95 7.24 11.75 9.02
CA CYS A 95 5.84 11.47 9.34
C CYS A 95 5.69 10.83 10.73
N CYS A 96 6.55 9.87 11.07
CA CYS A 96 6.53 9.24 12.39
C CYS A 96 6.78 10.21 13.54
N LYS A 97 7.71 11.16 13.38
CA LYS A 97 7.96 12.20 14.39
C LYS A 97 6.73 13.09 14.58
N GLU A 98 6.09 13.49 13.48
CA GLU A 98 4.85 14.29 13.51
C GLU A 98 3.68 13.54 14.15
N LYS A 99 3.65 12.22 14.01
CA LYS A 99 2.68 11.31 14.64
C LYS A 99 3.06 10.90 16.07
N ASN A 100 4.08 11.50 16.66
CA ASN A 100 4.55 11.22 18.03
C ASN A 100 4.94 9.76 18.28
N VAL A 101 5.51 9.08 17.28
CA VAL A 101 6.14 7.77 17.48
C VAL A 101 7.30 7.93 18.47
N VAL A 102 7.33 7.08 19.50
CA VAL A 102 8.38 7.17 20.53
C VAL A 102 9.77 6.92 19.94
N LYS A 103 10.78 7.60 20.49
CA LYS A 103 12.11 7.69 19.90
C LYS A 103 12.75 6.33 19.63
N GLU A 104 12.56 5.38 20.53
CA GLU A 104 13.09 4.02 20.47
C GLU A 104 12.44 3.19 19.34
N CYS A 105 11.24 3.58 18.90
CA CYS A 105 10.46 2.90 17.86
C CYS A 105 10.63 3.55 16.47
N LEU A 106 11.24 4.73 16.38
CA LEU A 106 11.53 5.42 15.11
C LEU A 106 12.31 4.58 14.08
N PRO A 107 13.21 3.64 14.44
CA PRO A 107 13.83 2.76 13.44
C PRO A 107 12.80 2.03 12.56
N TYR A 108 11.62 1.71 13.11
CA TYR A 108 10.56 0.98 12.40
C TYR A 108 9.86 1.80 11.32
N CYS A 109 10.09 3.11 11.28
CA CYS A 109 9.57 4.01 10.25
C CYS A 109 10.31 3.90 8.91
N THR A 110 11.33 3.05 8.83
CA THR A 110 12.16 2.89 7.65
C THR A 110 12.12 1.44 7.15
N HIS A 111 12.44 1.25 5.87
CA HIS A 111 12.55 -0.08 5.27
C HIS A 111 13.73 -0.91 5.83
N ARG A 112 14.72 -0.26 6.46
CA ARG A 112 16.00 -0.89 6.86
C ARG A 112 15.92 -1.69 8.16
N SER A 113 14.96 -1.36 9.01
CA SER A 113 14.83 -1.94 10.34
C SER A 113 13.54 -2.73 10.43
N VAL A 114 13.48 -3.81 9.65
CA VAL A 114 12.42 -4.80 9.78
C VAL A 114 12.67 -5.53 11.09
N PRO A 115 11.76 -5.48 12.07
CA PRO A 115 12.16 -5.87 13.40
C PRO A 115 12.09 -7.38 13.54
N ARG A 116 13.28 -8.00 13.61
CA ARG A 116 13.42 -9.45 13.85
C ARG A 116 13.33 -9.82 15.33
N ASP A 117 13.35 -8.83 16.21
CA ASP A 117 13.42 -9.01 17.66
C ASP A 117 12.04 -8.83 18.31
N TYR A 118 11.44 -9.95 18.70
CA TYR A 118 10.13 -10.05 19.35
C TYR A 118 9.95 -9.09 20.53
N PHE A 119 10.97 -8.91 21.38
CA PHE A 119 10.85 -8.14 22.62
C PHE A 119 10.74 -6.63 22.38
N LYS A 120 11.38 -6.11 21.33
CA LYS A 120 11.28 -4.69 20.97
C LYS A 120 9.90 -4.33 20.40
N HIS A 121 9.20 -5.30 19.82
CA HIS A 121 7.83 -5.09 19.33
C HIS A 121 6.85 -4.84 20.48
N LEU A 122 6.98 -5.53 21.60
CA LEU A 122 6.12 -5.34 22.78
C LEU A 122 6.18 -3.90 23.30
N PHE A 123 7.38 -3.31 23.35
CA PHE A 123 7.55 -1.91 23.74
C PHE A 123 6.92 -0.95 22.72
N CYS A 124 7.03 -1.26 21.43
CA CYS A 124 6.56 -0.42 20.34
C CYS A 124 5.10 -0.65 19.92
N LEU A 125 4.34 -1.50 20.61
CA LEU A 125 2.97 -1.85 20.20
C LEU A 125 2.10 -0.64 19.91
N GLN A 126 2.10 0.33 20.82
CA GLN A 126 1.29 1.55 20.69
C GLN A 126 1.74 2.47 19.52
N SER A 127 2.96 2.28 19.02
CA SER A 127 3.49 3.05 17.89
C SER A 127 3.13 2.45 16.53
N PHE A 128 2.64 1.21 16.45
CA PHE A 128 2.39 0.59 15.14
C PHE A 128 1.20 1.21 14.39
N ASN A 129 0.17 1.69 15.08
CA ASN A 129 -0.92 2.43 14.41
C ASN A 129 -0.41 3.70 13.71
N PRO A 130 0.29 4.64 14.38
CA PRO A 130 0.83 5.82 13.70
C PRO A 130 1.88 5.49 12.64
N ILE A 131 2.72 4.47 12.84
CA ILE A 131 3.68 4.01 11.82
C ILE A 131 2.94 3.50 10.56
N ARG A 132 1.95 2.62 10.75
CA ARG A 132 1.10 2.10 9.66
C ARG A 132 0.43 3.24 8.90
N ASP A 133 -0.10 4.23 9.60
CA ASP A 133 -0.79 5.35 8.97
C ASP A 133 0.14 6.18 8.08
N CYS A 134 1.41 6.34 8.45
CA CYS A 134 2.42 6.96 7.59
C CYS A 134 2.64 6.16 6.30
N PHE A 135 2.79 4.84 6.42
CA PHE A 135 2.99 3.97 5.25
C PHE A 135 1.78 3.99 4.31
N ARG A 136 0.57 3.89 4.88
CA ARG A 136 -0.68 3.95 4.12
C ARG A 136 -0.82 5.31 3.43
N GLY A 137 -0.64 6.41 4.16
CA GLY A 137 -0.73 7.77 3.63
C GLY A 137 0.24 8.02 2.47
N TYR A 138 1.48 7.55 2.58
CA TYR A 138 2.43 7.65 1.48
C TYR A 138 1.93 6.92 0.23
N LEU A 139 1.41 5.70 0.37
CA LEU A 139 0.90 4.94 -0.77
C LEU A 139 -0.39 5.53 -1.38
N GLU A 140 -1.20 6.29 -0.64
CA GLU A 140 -2.32 7.03 -1.25
C GLU A 140 -1.85 8.01 -2.34
N GLU A 141 -0.65 8.57 -2.16
CA GLU A 141 -0.10 9.62 -3.02
C GLU A 141 0.97 9.10 -3.99
N ASN A 142 1.63 7.99 -3.65
CA ASN A 142 2.82 7.51 -4.34
C ASN A 142 2.65 6.06 -4.83
N PRO A 143 3.40 5.63 -5.85
CA PRO A 143 3.38 4.25 -6.30
C PRO A 143 4.10 3.31 -5.31
N ASN A 144 3.76 2.02 -5.38
CA ASN A 144 4.58 0.99 -4.71
C ASN A 144 5.93 0.77 -5.43
N ILE A 145 6.86 0.01 -4.81
CA ILE A 145 8.22 -0.21 -5.34
C ILE A 145 8.30 -0.81 -6.75
N PHE A 146 7.21 -1.41 -7.23
CA PHE A 146 7.15 -2.00 -8.57
C PHE A 146 6.22 -1.26 -9.53
N GLY A 147 5.65 -0.12 -9.11
CA GLY A 147 4.63 0.63 -9.84
C GLY A 147 3.21 0.10 -9.62
N ASP A 148 2.23 0.96 -9.89
CA ASP A 148 0.81 0.72 -9.59
C ASP A 148 0.06 -0.09 -10.67
N ALA A 149 0.77 -0.68 -11.64
CA ALA A 149 0.20 -1.55 -12.68
C ALA A 149 0.11 -3.01 -12.21
#